data_AF-A0A2T3JA79-F1
#
_entry.id   AF-A0A2T3JA79-F1
#
_cell.length_a   1.000
_cell.length_b   1.000
_cell.length_c   1.000
_cell.angle_alpha   90.00
_cell.angle_beta   90.00
_cell.angle_gamma   90.00
#
_symmetry.space_group_name_H-M   'P 1'
#
loop_
_entity.id
_entity.type
_entity.pdbx_description
1 polymer ?
#
loop_
_entity_poly.entity_id
_entity_poly.type
_entity_poly.pdbx_seq_one_letter_code
_entity_poly.pdbx_strand_id
1 'polypeptide(L)'
;MKNQCEIQSKQMVATEIAQYHFYLTQAVLENIPDDEDGIGDVFGYGEDTLVYALFRLSTAWYYYDEVRYKENSRPDDITVLYAFPEYIALQFWAYIKAQINDKAVEIQLPDTPSFIDLVKRIYDGEHTSR
;
A
#
# COMPACT_ATOMS: atom_id res chain seq x y z
N MET A 1 20.25 29.84 7.21
CA MET A 1 20.66 28.43 7.39
C MET A 1 19.55 27.53 7.94
N LYS A 2 18.79 27.89 8.98
CA LYS A 2 17.67 27.04 9.48
C LYS A 2 16.62 26.67 8.42
N ASN A 3 16.19 27.63 7.59
CA ASN A 3 15.17 27.38 6.57
C ASN A 3 15.59 26.42 5.45
N GLN A 4 16.88 26.34 5.10
CA GLN A 4 17.34 25.41 4.05
C GLN A 4 17.34 23.95 4.54
N CYS A 5 17.71 23.73 5.80
CA CYS A 5 17.67 22.39 6.42
C CYS A 5 16.23 21.85 6.53
N GLU A 6 15.28 22.71 6.93
CA GLU A 6 13.86 22.33 7.00
C GLU A 6 13.24 22.04 5.63
N ILE A 7 13.61 22.81 4.59
CA ILE A 7 13.15 22.56 3.23
C ILE A 7 13.71 21.22 2.70
N GLN A 8 15.00 20.95 2.92
CA GLN A 8 15.63 19.69 2.51
C GLN A 8 15.00 18.48 3.20
N SER A 9 14.74 18.58 4.52
CA SER A 9 14.06 17.51 5.27
C SER A 9 12.65 17.24 4.74
N LYS A 10 11.85 18.28 4.48
CA LYS A 10 10.51 18.12 3.90
C LYS A 10 10.54 17.51 2.50
N GLN A 11 11.52 17.88 1.68
CA GLN A 11 11.69 17.34 0.34
C GLN A 11 12.11 15.87 0.36
N MET A 12 12.93 15.46 1.32
CA MET A 12 13.31 14.06 1.54
C MET A 12 12.09 13.20 1.91
N VAL A 13 11.29 13.65 2.88
CA VAL A 13 10.04 12.97 3.27
C VAL A 13 9.06 12.84 2.09
N ALA A 14 8.91 13.90 1.28
CA ALA A 14 8.07 13.86 0.10
C ALA A 14 8.57 12.85 -0.95
N THR A 15 9.89 12.70 -1.09
CA THR A 15 10.51 11.75 -2.02
C THR A 15 10.29 10.31 -1.55
N GLU A 16 10.44 10.04 -0.26
CA GLU A 16 10.20 8.72 0.32
C GLU A 16 8.73 8.31 0.21
N ILE A 17 7.79 9.21 0.54
CA ILE A 17 6.35 8.94 0.35
C ILE A 17 6.03 8.66 -1.13
N ALA A 18 6.62 9.41 -2.05
CA ALA A 18 6.44 9.17 -3.49
C ALA A 18 6.97 7.80 -3.92
N GLN A 19 8.08 7.34 -3.33
CA GLN A 19 8.63 6.01 -3.58
C GLN A 19 7.68 4.90 -3.10
N TYR A 20 7.15 5.00 -1.88
CA TYR A 20 6.16 4.05 -1.34
C TYR A 20 4.89 4.04 -2.20
N HIS A 21 4.45 5.23 -2.64
CA HIS A 21 3.30 5.37 -3.51
C HIS A 21 3.51 4.69 -4.86
N PHE A 22 4.66 4.92 -5.49
CA PHE A 22 5.03 4.30 -6.76
C PHE A 22 5.01 2.76 -6.65
N TYR A 23 5.73 2.20 -5.68
CA TYR A 23 5.83 0.74 -5.56
C TYR A 23 4.50 0.09 -5.16
N LEU A 24 3.73 0.69 -4.25
CA LEU A 24 2.41 0.17 -3.91
C LEU A 24 1.48 0.17 -5.13
N THR A 25 1.48 1.27 -5.89
CA THR A 25 0.61 1.42 -7.06
C THR A 25 0.98 0.41 -8.14
N GLN A 26 2.26 0.27 -8.47
CA GLN A 26 2.73 -0.73 -9.42
C GLN A 26 2.30 -2.14 -8.98
N ALA A 27 2.58 -2.51 -7.73
CA ALA A 27 2.24 -3.83 -7.24
C ALA A 27 0.72 -4.10 -7.27
N VAL A 28 -0.12 -3.13 -6.92
CA VAL A 28 -1.59 -3.27 -6.99
C VAL A 28 -2.05 -3.48 -8.43
N LEU A 29 -1.52 -2.72 -9.38
CA LEU A 29 -1.92 -2.82 -10.79
C LEU A 29 -1.40 -4.10 -11.46
N GLU A 30 -0.20 -4.55 -11.11
CA GLU A 30 0.40 -5.77 -11.65
C GLU A 30 -0.24 -7.05 -11.08
N ASN A 31 -0.94 -6.96 -9.94
CA ASN A 31 -1.59 -8.09 -9.27
C ASN A 31 -3.13 -8.04 -9.37
N ILE A 32 -3.69 -7.34 -10.37
CA ILE A 32 -5.13 -7.44 -10.68
C ILE A 32 -5.45 -8.94 -10.92
N PRO A 33 -6.44 -9.52 -10.25
CA PRO A 33 -6.78 -10.93 -10.44
C PRO A 33 -7.19 -11.23 -11.89
N ASP A 34 -6.74 -12.35 -12.44
CA ASP A 34 -7.03 -12.77 -13.82
C ASP A 34 -8.54 -12.91 -14.13
N ASP A 35 -9.36 -13.08 -13.10
CA ASP A 35 -10.82 -13.19 -13.22
C ASP A 35 -11.56 -11.83 -13.23
N GLU A 36 -10.83 -10.71 -13.15
CA GLU A 36 -11.38 -9.36 -13.18
C GLU A 36 -10.98 -8.64 -14.48
N ASP A 37 -11.95 -8.05 -15.18
CA ASP A 37 -11.75 -7.38 -16.49
C ASP A 37 -11.01 -6.02 -16.37
N GLY A 38 -10.76 -5.54 -15.14
CA GLY A 38 -9.91 -4.38 -14.85
C GLY A 38 -10.44 -3.47 -13.73
N ILE A 39 -9.72 -2.39 -13.44
CA ILE A 39 -10.07 -1.42 -12.37
C ILE A 39 -11.47 -0.82 -12.57
N GLY A 40 -11.84 -0.56 -13.83
CA GLY A 40 -13.15 -0.02 -14.18
C GLY A 40 -14.30 -0.93 -13.80
N ASP A 41 -14.15 -2.24 -14.00
CA ASP A 41 -15.19 -3.23 -13.71
C ASP A 41 -15.30 -3.52 -12.22
N VAL A 42 -14.18 -3.48 -11.50
CA VAL A 42 -14.15 -3.69 -10.04
C VAL A 42 -14.72 -2.50 -9.28
N PHE A 43 -14.29 -1.28 -9.63
CA PHE A 43 -14.55 -0.10 -8.80
C PHE A 43 -15.53 0.91 -9.43
N GLY A 44 -15.89 0.75 -10.70
CA GLY A 44 -16.75 1.70 -11.42
C GLY A 44 -16.08 3.04 -11.73
N TYR A 45 -14.75 3.14 -11.62
CA TYR A 45 -13.96 4.33 -11.95
C TYR A 45 -12.65 3.98 -12.65
N GLY A 46 -12.03 4.97 -13.29
CA GLY A 46 -10.75 4.78 -14.01
C GLY A 46 -9.53 4.62 -13.11
N GLU A 47 -8.46 4.08 -13.68
CA GLU A 47 -7.18 3.81 -13.01
C GLU A 47 -6.61 5.04 -12.27
N ASP A 48 -6.66 6.23 -12.88
CA ASP A 48 -6.19 7.47 -12.26
C ASP A 48 -6.83 7.72 -10.88
N THR A 49 -8.13 7.42 -10.75
CA THR A 49 -8.86 7.57 -9.48
C THR A 49 -8.35 6.57 -8.44
N LEU A 50 -8.02 5.35 -8.85
CA LEU A 50 -7.40 4.36 -7.96
C LEU A 50 -6.04 4.85 -7.48
N VAL A 51 -5.19 5.35 -8.39
CA VAL A 51 -3.86 5.89 -8.06
C VAL A 51 -3.99 6.98 -6.99
N TYR A 52 -4.90 7.95 -7.18
CA TYR A 52 -5.13 8.98 -6.16
C TYR A 52 -5.62 8.40 -4.82
N ALA A 53 -6.48 7.40 -4.85
CA ALA A 53 -7.00 6.79 -3.63
C ALA A 53 -5.93 5.99 -2.86
N LEU A 54 -5.01 5.34 -3.57
CA LEU A 54 -3.88 4.63 -2.99
C LEU A 54 -2.88 5.55 -2.28
N PHE A 55 -2.82 6.84 -2.64
CA PHE A 55 -1.90 7.80 -2.03
C PHE A 55 -2.05 7.88 -0.50
N ARG A 56 -3.30 7.80 0.00
CA ARG A 56 -3.57 7.77 1.45
C ARG A 56 -2.96 6.53 2.11
N LEU A 57 -3.07 5.37 1.45
CA LEU A 57 -2.59 4.09 1.97
C LEU A 57 -1.07 4.02 1.94
N SER A 58 -0.43 4.40 0.84
CA SER A 58 1.04 4.44 0.75
C SER A 58 1.65 5.42 1.74
N THR A 59 1.01 6.57 1.97
CA THR A 59 1.45 7.53 2.99
C THR A 59 1.38 6.93 4.39
N ALA A 60 0.31 6.21 4.71
CA ALA A 60 0.17 5.53 5.98
C ALA A 60 1.23 4.43 6.16
N TRP A 61 1.49 3.65 5.11
CA TRP A 61 2.54 2.62 5.13
C TRP A 61 3.92 3.23 5.39
N TYR A 62 4.28 4.31 4.69
CA TYR A 62 5.54 5.03 4.96
C TYR A 62 5.68 5.40 6.44
N TYR A 63 4.67 6.04 7.03
CA TYR A 63 4.74 6.42 8.44
C TYR A 63 4.82 5.22 9.38
N TYR A 64 4.14 4.12 9.05
CA TYR A 64 4.25 2.88 9.81
C TYR A 64 5.66 2.28 9.73
N ASP A 65 6.25 2.23 8.53
CA ASP A 65 7.62 1.74 8.35
C ASP A 65 8.64 2.63 9.07
N GLU A 66 8.46 3.94 9.03
CA GLU A 66 9.29 4.90 9.77
C GLU A 66 9.28 4.68 11.28
N VAL A 67 8.13 4.29 11.84
CA VAL A 67 8.03 3.91 13.26
C VAL A 67 8.84 2.64 13.53
N ARG A 68 8.66 1.61 12.70
CA ARG A 68 9.41 0.35 12.79
C ARG A 68 10.91 0.54 12.68
N TYR A 69 11.35 1.39 11.75
CA TYR A 69 12.76 1.75 11.56
C TYR A 69 13.33 2.39 12.84
N LYS A 70 12.62 3.36 13.43
CA LYS A 70 13.03 4.03 14.68
C LYS A 70 13.07 3.08 15.88
N GLU A 71 12.24 2.05 15.87
CA GLU A 71 12.18 1.01 16.91
C GLU A 71 13.20 -0.12 16.71
N ASN A 72 14.00 -0.11 15.64
CA ASN A 72 14.86 -1.22 15.21
C ASN A 72 14.08 -2.54 15.03
N SER A 73 12.82 -2.44 14.61
CA SER A 73 11.89 -3.56 14.41
C SER A 73 11.48 -3.71 12.93
N ARG A 74 12.21 -3.05 12.02
CA ARG A 74 12.06 -3.18 10.57
C ARG A 74 12.77 -4.46 10.06
N PRO A 75 12.12 -5.30 9.23
CA PRO A 75 12.76 -6.40 8.52
C PRO A 75 13.88 -5.90 7.59
N ASP A 76 14.86 -6.73 7.25
CA ASP A 76 16.04 -6.32 6.45
C ASP A 76 15.66 -5.48 5.19
N ASP A 77 16.33 -4.33 5.04
CA ASP A 77 15.97 -3.20 4.17
C ASP A 77 15.66 -3.53 2.70
N ILE A 78 16.31 -4.55 2.14
CA ILE A 78 16.12 -4.94 0.74
C ILE A 78 14.76 -5.63 0.52
N THR A 79 14.18 -6.23 1.55
CA THR A 79 12.92 -6.98 1.45
C THR A 79 11.71 -6.06 1.49
N VAL A 80 11.80 -4.96 2.26
CA VAL A 80 10.68 -4.06 2.57
C VAL A 80 10.26 -3.17 1.39
N LEU A 81 11.18 -2.81 0.49
CA LEU A 81 10.83 -1.94 -0.64
C LEU A 81 10.56 -2.72 -1.94
N TYR A 82 11.06 -3.95 -2.06
CA TYR A 82 10.97 -4.72 -3.31
C TYR A 82 10.02 -5.92 -3.23
N ALA A 83 9.95 -6.64 -2.11
CA ALA A 83 9.06 -7.81 -1.99
C ALA A 83 7.75 -7.50 -1.26
N PHE A 84 7.77 -6.57 -0.30
CA PHE A 84 6.58 -6.22 0.47
C PHE A 84 5.45 -5.56 -0.34
N PRO A 85 5.71 -4.70 -1.34
CA PRO A 85 4.63 -4.16 -2.18
C PRO A 85 3.77 -5.27 -2.79
N GLU A 86 4.37 -6.35 -3.27
CA GLU A 86 3.66 -7.49 -3.86
C GLU A 86 2.78 -8.18 -2.81
N TYR A 87 3.31 -8.47 -1.62
CA TYR A 87 2.51 -9.06 -0.54
C TYR A 87 1.36 -8.16 -0.11
N ILE A 88 1.59 -6.84 -0.04
CA ILE A 88 0.54 -5.87 0.28
C ILE A 88 -0.53 -5.89 -0.81
N ALA A 89 -0.14 -5.92 -2.08
CA ALA A 89 -1.06 -5.97 -3.22
C ALA A 89 -1.90 -7.25 -3.23
N LEU A 90 -1.30 -8.42 -2.97
CA LEU A 90 -2.04 -9.69 -2.86
C LEU A 90 -3.09 -9.65 -1.75
N GLN A 91 -2.74 -9.10 -0.59
CA GLN A 91 -3.68 -8.98 0.52
C GLN A 91 -4.75 -7.90 0.26
N PHE A 92 -4.39 -6.82 -0.44
CA PHE A 92 -5.33 -5.80 -0.90
C PHE A 92 -6.38 -6.43 -1.82
N TRP A 93 -5.97 -7.19 -2.83
CA TRP A 93 -6.90 -7.86 -3.75
C TRP A 93 -7.71 -8.95 -3.06
N ALA A 94 -7.15 -9.65 -2.07
CA ALA A 94 -7.92 -10.58 -1.24
C ALA A 94 -9.05 -9.87 -0.47
N TYR A 95 -8.78 -8.67 0.06
CA TYR A 95 -9.80 -7.83 0.73
C TYR A 95 -10.89 -7.37 -0.25
N ILE A 96 -10.52 -6.98 -1.48
CA ILE A 96 -11.49 -6.61 -2.52
C ILE A 96 -12.33 -7.82 -2.96
N LYS A 97 -11.69 -8.95 -3.21
CA LYS A 97 -12.34 -10.19 -3.65
C LYS A 97 -13.34 -10.72 -2.61
N ALA A 98 -13.06 -10.52 -1.32
CA ALA A 98 -14.01 -10.84 -0.26
C ALA A 98 -15.33 -10.04 -0.42
N GLN A 99 -15.23 -8.74 -0.71
CA GLN A 99 -16.41 -7.89 -0.93
C GLN A 99 -17.19 -8.28 -2.19
N ILE A 100 -16.48 -8.65 -3.27
CA ILE A 100 -17.10 -9.12 -4.52
C ILE A 100 -17.88 -10.43 -4.27
N ASN A 101 -17.27 -11.38 -3.56
CA ASN A 101 -17.91 -12.65 -3.20
C ASN A 101 -19.14 -12.45 -2.30
N ASP A 102 -19.08 -11.47 -1.42
CA ASP A 102 -20.20 -11.06 -0.56
C ASP A 102 -21.26 -10.23 -1.30
N LYS A 103 -21.07 -9.97 -2.60
CA LYS A 103 -21.95 -9.17 -3.46
C LYS A 103 -22.22 -7.79 -2.90
N ALA A 104 -21.18 -7.15 -2.37
CA ALA A 104 -21.26 -5.79 -1.89
C ALA A 104 -21.84 -4.88 -2.98
N VAL A 105 -22.73 -3.97 -2.56
CA VAL A 105 -23.37 -3.01 -3.47
C VAL A 105 -22.34 -2.03 -4.05
N GLU A 106 -21.30 -1.74 -3.29
CA GLU A 106 -20.19 -0.87 -3.68
C GLU A 106 -18.89 -1.44 -3.10
N ILE A 107 -17.86 -1.57 -3.93
CA ILE A 107 -16.54 -2.02 -3.51
C ILE A 107 -15.79 -0.86 -2.86
N GLN A 108 -15.37 -1.06 -1.61
CA GLN A 108 -14.64 -0.07 -0.84
C GLN A 108 -13.15 -0.44 -0.77
N LEU A 109 -12.30 0.58 -0.85
CA LEU A 109 -10.89 0.43 -0.49
C LEU A 109 -10.76 0.26 1.03
N PRO A 110 -9.72 -0.43 1.53
CA PRO A 110 -9.49 -0.50 2.96
C PRO A 110 -9.31 0.91 3.53
N ASP A 111 -9.86 1.13 4.72
CA ASP A 111 -9.54 2.33 5.48
C ASP A 111 -8.09 2.27 5.98
N THR A 112 -7.58 3.42 6.44
CA THR A 112 -6.17 3.51 6.86
C THR A 112 -5.84 2.53 8.00
N PRO A 113 -6.65 2.41 9.07
CA PRO A 113 -6.40 1.43 10.13
C PRO A 113 -6.36 -0.02 9.62
N SER A 114 -7.36 -0.44 8.84
CA SER A 114 -7.45 -1.80 8.31
C SER A 114 -6.30 -2.14 7.39
N PHE A 115 -5.89 -1.18 6.56
CA PHE A 115 -4.73 -1.32 5.69
C PHE A 115 -3.43 -1.46 6.51
N ILE A 116 -3.23 -0.64 7.55
CA ILE A 116 -2.06 -0.76 8.42
C ILE A 116 -2.07 -2.09 9.19
N ASP A 117 -3.22 -2.60 9.59
CA ASP A 117 -3.29 -3.92 10.23
C ASP A 117 -2.92 -5.06 9.27
N LEU A 118 -3.22 -4.93 7.98
CA LEU A 118 -2.73 -5.83 6.93
C LEU A 118 -1.20 -5.74 6.80
N VAL A 119 -0.66 -4.52 6.74
CA VAL A 119 0.79 -4.29 6.67
C VAL A 119 1.50 -4.87 7.90
N LYS A 120 0.96 -4.68 9.11
CA LYS A 120 1.51 -5.29 10.34
C LYS A 120 1.68 -6.80 10.23
N ARG A 121 0.63 -7.50 9.80
CA ARG A 121 0.65 -8.98 9.65
C ARG A 121 1.76 -9.43 8.70
N ILE A 122 1.97 -8.68 7.62
CA ILE A 122 3.05 -8.91 6.67
C ILE A 122 4.43 -8.73 7.37
N TYR A 123 4.63 -7.62 8.09
CA TYR A 123 5.88 -7.37 8.82
C TYR A 123 6.17 -8.44 9.88
N ASP A 124 5.13 -8.99 10.51
CA ASP A 124 5.25 -10.01 11.55
C ASP A 124 5.40 -11.44 10.98
N GLY A 125 5.46 -11.59 9.65
CA GLY A 125 5.67 -12.87 8.97
C GLY A 125 4.43 -13.75 8.87
N GLU A 126 3.24 -13.20 9.09
CA GLU A 126 1.95 -13.90 8.95
C GLU A 126 1.49 -14.00 7.48
N HIS A 127 2.43 -14.30 6.59
CA HIS A 127 2.11 -14.56 5.19
C HIS A 127 1.50 -15.95 5.08
N THR A 128 0.19 -16.02 4.82
CA THR A 128 -0.45 -17.27 4.44
C THR A 128 0.18 -17.75 3.14
N SER A 129 1.17 -18.65 3.26
CA SER A 129 1.64 -19.48 2.16
C SER A 129 0.44 -20.29 1.69
N ARG A 130 -0.04 -20.00 0.48
CA ARG A 130 -0.94 -20.88 -0.27
C ARG A 130 -0.27 -21.19 -1.59
#